data_AF-A0A9D9VQB7-F1
#
_entry.id   AF-A0A9D9VQB7-F1
#
_cell.length_a   1.000
_cell.length_b   1.000
_cell.length_c   1.000
_cell.angle_alpha   90.00
_cell.angle_beta   90.00
_cell.angle_gamma   90.00
#
_symmetry.space_group_name_H-M   'P 1'
#
loop_
_entity.id
_entity.type
_entity.pdbx_description
1 polymer ?
#
loop_
_entity_poly.entity_id
_entity_poly.type
_entity_poly.pdbx_seq_one_letter_code
_entity_poly.pdbx_strand_id
1 'polypeptide(L)' 'MDQEIKNKLDEQALKIDAIYISVEKSRKYFLVTMWVTILAIVVPMLLVGIIAPSFVNSYTEALNVSQ' A
#
# COMPACT_ATOMS: atom_id res chain seq x y z
N MET A 1 -21.14 42.23 11.33
CA MET A 1 -20.83 41.11 10.41
C MET A 1 -22.16 40.58 9.92
N ASP A 2 -22.40 40.60 8.61
CA ASP A 2 -23.68 40.16 8.02
C ASP A 2 -24.01 38.71 8.40
N GLN A 3 -25.28 38.46 8.72
CA GLN A 3 -25.76 37.14 9.14
C GLN A 3 -25.60 36.11 8.02
N GLU A 4 -25.74 36.51 6.76
CA GLU A 4 -25.49 35.66 5.60
C GLU A 4 -24.03 35.20 5.51
N ILE A 5 -23.09 36.09 5.85
CA ILE A 5 -21.65 35.78 5.85
C ILE A 5 -21.32 34.80 6.98
N LYS A 6 -21.92 34.96 8.17
CA LYS A 6 -21.79 33.99 9.27
C LYS A 6 -22.26 32.61 8.88
N ASN A 7 -23.47 32.51 8.33
CA ASN A 7 -24.04 31.22 7.93
C ASN A 7 -23.16 30.52 6.88
N LYS A 8 -22.64 31.27 5.89
CA LYS A 8 -21.70 30.73 4.89
C LYS A 8 -20.38 30.26 5.48
N LEU A 9 -19.87 30.90 6.53
CA LEU A 9 -18.65 30.47 7.23
C LEU A 9 -18.90 29.19 8.02
N ASP A 10 -20.03 29.10 8.72
CA ASP A 10 -20.40 27.91 9.49
C ASP A 10 -20.61 26.69 8.57
N GLU A 11 -21.28 26.87 7.43
CA GLU A 11 -21.42 25.82 6.42
C GLU A 11 -20.07 25.36 5.85
N GLN A 12 -19.14 26.28 5.65
CA GLN A 12 -17.80 25.94 5.16
C GLN A 12 -16.99 25.19 6.22
N ALA A 13 -17.07 25.58 7.49
CA ALA A 13 -16.40 24.90 8.59
C ALA A 13 -16.83 23.42 8.67
N LEU A 14 -18.13 23.15 8.55
CA LEU A 14 -18.67 21.79 8.53
C LEU A 14 -18.13 20.95 7.36
N LYS A 15 -18.05 21.54 6.16
CA LYS A 15 -17.49 20.87 4.98
C LYS A 15 -16.01 20.56 5.14
N ILE A 16 -15.24 21.49 5.70
CA ILE A 16 -13.79 21.31 5.95
C ILE A 16 -13.56 20.16 6.93
N ASP A 17 -14.35 20.09 8.00
CA ASP A 17 -14.25 19.01 8.99
C ASP A 17 -14.57 17.64 8.36
N ALA A 18 -15.65 17.57 7.57
CA ALA A 18 -16.00 16.35 6.83
C ALA A 18 -14.89 15.91 5.85
N ILE A 19 -14.25 16.85 5.15
CA ILE A 19 -13.12 16.58 4.28
C ILE A 19 -11.93 16.05 5.09
N TYR A 20 -11.61 16.69 6.22
CA TYR A 20 -10.51 16.26 7.08
C TYR A 20 -10.68 14.81 7.54
N ILE A 21 -11.87 14.45 8.03
CA ILE A 21 -12.19 13.09 8.46
C ILE A 21 -12.06 12.09 7.29
N SER A 22 -12.57 12.45 6.11
CA SER A 22 -12.49 11.59 4.92
C SER A 22 -11.05 11.35 4.45
N VAL A 23 -10.23 12.41 4.46
CA VAL A 23 -8.82 12.34 4.07
C VAL A 23 -8.03 11.51 5.06
N GLU A 24 -8.22 11.68 6.37
CA GLU A 24 -7.50 10.88 7.37
C GLU A 24 -7.87 9.40 7.28
N LYS A 25 -9.14 9.11 6.99
CA LYS A 25 -9.60 7.74 6.72
C LYS A 25 -8.93 7.16 5.47
N SER A 26 -8.87 7.92 4.39
CA SER A 26 -8.21 7.51 3.14
C SER A 26 -6.71 7.29 3.32
N ARG A 27 -6.04 8.16 4.08
CA ARG A 27 -4.62 8.03 4.45
C ARG A 27 -4.36 6.72 5.20
N LYS A 28 -5.20 6.40 6.20
CA LYS A 28 -5.07 5.16 6.97
C LYS A 28 -5.30 3.92 6.09
N TYR A 29 -6.34 3.91 5.27
CA TYR A 29 -6.58 2.78 4.36
C TYR A 29 -5.48 2.62 3.33
N PHE A 30 -5.00 3.72 2.74
CA PHE A 30 -3.92 3.69 1.76
C PHE A 30 -2.64 3.07 2.34
N LEU A 31 -2.26 3.45 3.57
CA LEU A 31 -1.11 2.84 4.23
C LEU A 31 -1.29 1.33 4.44
N VAL A 32 -2.47 0.90 4.88
CA VAL A 32 -2.77 -0.52 5.09
C VAL A 32 -2.75 -1.28 3.76
N THR A 33 -3.43 -0.78 2.73
CA THR A 33 -3.51 -1.45 1.42
C THR A 33 -2.15 -1.49 0.74
N MET A 34 -1.30 -0.46 0.90
CA MET A 34 0.07 -0.44 0.39
C MET A 34 0.88 -1.60 0.98
N TRP A 35 0.89 -1.74 2.31
CA TRP A 35 1.61 -2.83 2.96
C TRP A 35 1.06 -4.21 2.58
N VAL A 36 -0.27 -4.36 2.53
CA VAL A 36 -0.90 -5.61 2.08
C VAL A 36 -0.48 -5.95 0.65
N THR A 37 -0.46 -4.97 -0.25
CA THR A 37 -0.03 -5.17 -1.65
C THR A 37 1.44 -5.59 -1.73
N ILE A 38 2.30 -4.96 -0.94
CA ILE A 38 3.72 -5.33 -0.88
C ILE A 38 3.86 -6.78 -0.40
N LEU A 39 3.17 -7.17 0.66
CA LEU A 39 3.26 -8.52 1.23
C LEU A 39 2.64 -9.59 0.31
N ALA A 40 1.52 -9.29 -0.35
CA ALA A 40 0.79 -10.26 -1.15
C ALA A 40 1.33 -10.42 -2.58
N ILE A 41 1.97 -9.40 -3.14
CA ILE A 41 2.40 -9.39 -4.54
C ILE A 41 3.91 -9.20 -4.65
N VAL A 42 4.44 -8.11 -4.09
CA VAL A 42 5.84 -7.72 -4.29
C VAL A 42 6.79 -8.72 -3.62
N VAL A 43 6.51 -9.11 -2.37
CA VAL A 43 7.34 -10.05 -1.62
C VAL A 43 7.40 -11.42 -2.31
N PRO A 44 6.28 -12.07 -2.70
CA PRO A 44 6.32 -13.32 -3.45
C PRO A 44 7.10 -13.20 -4.76
N MET A 45 6.92 -12.10 -5.49
CA MET A 45 7.63 -11.88 -6.75
C MET A 45 9.15 -11.80 -6.54
N LEU A 46 9.60 -11.07 -5.52
CA LEU A 46 11.01 -10.98 -5.17
C LEU A 46 11.56 -12.32 -4.66
N LEU A 47 10.79 -13.03 -3.83
CA LEU A 47 11.15 -14.36 -3.34
C LEU A 47 11.37 -15.33 -4.49
N VAL A 48 10.47 -15.38 -5.47
CA VAL A 48 10.63 -16.24 -6.65
C VAL A 48 11.89 -15.86 -7.44
N GLY A 49 12.13 -14.56 -7.66
CA GLY A 49 13.32 -14.09 -8.38
C GLY A 49 14.65 -14.50 -7.76
N ILE A 50 14.70 -14.68 -6.44
CA ILE A 50 15.91 -15.09 -5.70
C ILE A 50 15.98 -16.62 -5.54
N ILE A 51 14.86 -17.24 -5.20
CA ILE A 51 14.78 -18.66 -4.88
C ILE A 51 14.92 -19.52 -6.15
N ALA A 52 14.21 -19.18 -7.22
CA ALA A 52 14.21 -19.97 -8.45
C ALA A 52 15.63 -20.26 -9.02
N PRO A 53 16.53 -19.27 -9.21
CA PRO A 53 17.86 -19.55 -9.73
C PRO A 53 18.71 -20.38 -8.76
N SER A 54 18.58 -20.17 -7.45
CA SER A 54 19.29 -20.98 -6.45
C SER A 54 18.88 -22.45 -6.50
N PHE A 55 17.57 -22.72 -6.66
CA PHE A 55 17.07 -24.08 -6.83
C PHE A 55 17.60 -24.71 -8.12
N VAL A 56 17.53 -24.02 -9.26
CA VAL A 56 18.05 -24.53 -10.55
C VAL A 56 19.54 -24.85 -10.45
N ASN A 57 20.35 -23.96 -9.87
CA ASN A 57 21.79 -24.18 -9.70
C ASN A 57 22.08 -25.43 -8.85
N SER A 58 21.34 -25.60 -7.75
CA SER A 58 21.51 -26.75 -6.85
C SER A 58 21.22 -28.08 -7.54
N TYR A 59 20.17 -28.14 -8.36
CA TYR A 59 19.85 -29.34 -9.14
C TYR A 59 20.88 -29.62 -10.23
N THR A 60 21.32 -28.59 -10.98
CA THR A 60 22.34 -28.75 -12.02
C THR A 60 23.68 -29.22 -11.43
N GLU A 61 24.08 -28.70 -10.28
CA GLU A 61 25.30 -29.11 -9.57
C GLU A 61 25.22 -30.58 -9.13
N ALA A 62 24.11 -30.99 -8.51
CA ALA A 62 23.89 -32.37 -8.10
C ALA A 62 23.93 -33.36 -9.29
N LEU A 63 23.39 -32.96 -10.44
CA LEU A 63 23.41 -33.78 -11.65
C LEU A 63 24.85 -33.94 -12.19
N ASN A 64 25.62 -32.85 -12.25
CA ASN A 64 27.00 -32.85 -12.71
C ASN A 64 27.94 -33.67 -11.82
N VAL A 65 27.70 -33.73 -10.51
CA VAL A 65 28.50 -34.55 -9.57
C VAL A 65 28.22 -36.05 -9.73
N SER A 66 27.08 -36.43 -10.30
CA SER A 66 26.67 -37.84 -10.48
C SER A 66 27.11 -38.47 -11.81
N GLN A 67 27.69 -37.69 -12.72
CA GLN A 67 28.27 -38.11 -14.01
C GLN A 67 29.78 -38.29 -13.88
#